data_AF-A0A9E5HDT2-F1
#
_entry.id   AF-A0A9E5HDT2-F1
#
_cell.length_a   1.000
_cell.length_b   1.000
_cell.length_c   1.000
_cell.angle_alpha   90.00
_cell.angle_beta   90.00
_cell.angle_gamma   90.00
#
_symmetry.space_group_name_H-M   'P 1'
#
loop_
_entity.id
_entity.type
_entity.pdbx_description
1 polymer ?
#
loop_
_entity_poly.entity_id
_entity_poly.type
_entity_poly.pdbx_seq_one_letter_code
_entity_poly.pdbx_strand_id
1 'polypeptide(L)'
;MPQNLNYLRETASQTAGPYVHIGLAPGAAGFELFEKELGQDIAGPNAMGERITITGRVLDGTGSPVRDVLLETWQANASGIYAHNEDPRHSEVEQGFSGWGRVISDFDSGEFVINTIKPGATPGRNGATQAPHINLWIVARGINVGLNTRIYFEEDRDAHASDPIINLIEQLHRRDTLLAKKTGENTYQFDVVLQNPAVPISVEEQIESTHEAFEEGASICHAHVRNDDETPSSDPEKFARLKEGLEKHCPGMIIQFSTGGRSGAGKTRGGMLPLAPDMASLTVGSNNFPTRVYENPPDLVDWLSAEMRDYKIKPEIEAFDLSHIHHAVKMNADGRIPGKLYIQFVMGVKNAMPVDRDVFDYYVKTVKRLAPDAQWCAAGIGKDQITLNDWAVSAGGHARTGLEDNVRLDRETLAPSNAALVKRVVELCDKYERPVATWQQAREILELRSA
;
A
#
# COMPACT_ATOMS: atom_id res chain seq x y z
N MET A 1 -37.98 -21.32 16.66
CA MET A 1 -38.50 -20.08 16.05
C MET A 1 -37.37 -19.47 15.25
N PRO A 2 -37.53 -19.16 13.95
CA PRO A 2 -36.48 -18.50 13.21
C PRO A 2 -36.29 -17.08 13.76
N GLN A 3 -35.05 -16.70 14.04
CA GLN A 3 -34.68 -15.39 14.57
C GLN A 3 -34.98 -14.33 13.51
N ASN A 4 -35.79 -13.33 13.84
CA ASN A 4 -36.00 -12.18 12.97
C ASN A 4 -34.69 -11.41 12.86
N LEU A 5 -34.09 -11.45 11.67
CA LEU A 5 -32.94 -10.62 11.33
C LEU A 5 -33.48 -9.21 11.03
N ASN A 6 -33.24 -8.28 11.95
CA ASN A 6 -33.47 -6.86 11.69
C ASN A 6 -32.38 -6.37 10.72
N TYR A 7 -32.61 -6.57 9.42
CA TYR A 7 -31.76 -5.99 8.40
C TYR A 7 -31.88 -4.46 8.47
N LEU A 8 -30.79 -3.80 8.86
CA LEU A 8 -30.66 -2.36 8.67
C LEU A 8 -30.74 -2.09 7.16
N ARG A 9 -31.51 -1.07 6.75
CA ARG A 9 -31.53 -0.64 5.35
C ARG A 9 -30.10 -0.26 4.95
N GLU A 10 -29.61 -0.87 3.88
CA GLU A 10 -28.33 -0.49 3.31
C GLU A 10 -28.36 1.01 2.96
N THR A 11 -27.33 1.73 3.39
CA THR A 11 -27.15 3.13 2.98
C THR A 11 -26.69 3.16 1.52
N ALA A 12 -26.96 4.25 0.79
CA ALA A 12 -26.50 4.39 -0.60
C ALA A 12 -24.97 4.20 -0.74
N SER A 13 -24.20 4.51 0.32
CA SER A 13 -22.76 4.28 0.40
C SER A 13 -22.37 2.79 0.49
N GLN A 14 -23.25 1.90 0.97
CA GLN A 14 -22.99 0.45 1.02
C GLN A 14 -23.25 -0.25 -0.32
N THR A 15 -24.05 0.36 -1.20
CA THR A 15 -24.34 -0.13 -2.56
C THR A 15 -23.38 0.45 -3.62
N ALA A 16 -22.56 1.44 -3.24
CA ALA A 16 -21.64 2.21 -4.07
C ALA A 16 -20.37 1.44 -4.50
N GLY A 17 -20.49 0.14 -4.78
CA GLY A 17 -19.46 -0.61 -5.48
C GLY A 17 -19.38 -0.20 -6.97
N PRO A 18 -19.30 -1.14 -7.93
CA PRO A 18 -19.15 -0.82 -9.37
C PRO A 18 -20.31 0.00 -10.00
N TYR A 19 -21.33 0.36 -9.22
CA TYR A 19 -22.53 1.10 -9.66
C TYR A 19 -22.45 2.62 -9.45
N VAL A 20 -21.37 3.14 -8.83
CA VAL A 20 -21.16 4.61 -8.66
C VAL A 20 -21.22 5.34 -9.99
N HIS A 21 -20.53 4.81 -11.01
CA HIS A 21 -20.47 5.43 -12.34
C HIS A 21 -21.81 5.38 -13.07
N ILE A 22 -22.59 4.31 -12.89
CA ILE A 22 -23.92 4.16 -13.50
C ILE A 22 -24.91 5.20 -12.94
N GLY A 23 -24.83 5.50 -11.63
CA GLY A 23 -25.75 6.44 -10.98
C GLY A 23 -25.30 7.90 -10.99
N LEU A 24 -23.99 8.16 -10.95
CA LEU A 24 -23.44 9.51 -10.74
C LEU A 24 -22.74 10.10 -11.96
N ALA A 25 -22.40 9.31 -12.97
CA ALA A 25 -21.77 9.76 -14.21
C ALA A 25 -22.04 8.80 -15.38
N PRO A 26 -23.31 8.64 -15.77
CA PRO A 26 -23.72 7.64 -16.75
C PRO A 26 -23.03 7.78 -18.10
N GLY A 27 -22.73 9.00 -18.57
CA GLY A 27 -21.99 9.23 -19.81
C GLY A 27 -20.61 8.60 -19.82
N ALA A 28 -19.86 8.65 -18.71
CA ALA A 28 -18.57 7.99 -18.59
C ALA A 28 -18.70 6.45 -18.61
N ALA A 29 -19.83 5.94 -18.11
CA ALA A 29 -20.17 4.52 -18.15
C ALA A 29 -20.80 4.08 -19.49
N GLY A 30 -20.85 4.95 -20.50
CA GLY A 30 -21.37 4.65 -21.84
C GLY A 30 -22.89 4.75 -21.98
N PHE A 31 -23.57 5.44 -21.06
CA PHE A 31 -25.02 5.64 -21.08
C PHE A 31 -25.38 7.10 -21.37
N GLU A 32 -26.27 7.32 -22.32
CA GLU A 32 -26.85 8.64 -22.62
C GLU A 32 -28.17 8.82 -21.83
N LEU A 33 -28.05 9.06 -20.52
CA LEU A 33 -29.21 9.17 -19.62
C LEU A 33 -29.64 10.61 -19.33
N PHE A 34 -28.71 11.57 -19.33
CA PHE A 34 -28.99 12.97 -19.01
C PHE A 34 -28.69 13.88 -20.20
N GLU A 35 -29.49 14.95 -20.37
CA GLU A 35 -29.22 15.98 -21.40
C GLU A 35 -27.89 16.72 -21.16
N LYS A 36 -27.50 16.86 -19.89
CA LYS A 36 -26.20 17.42 -19.47
C LYS A 36 -25.71 16.67 -18.23
N GLU A 37 -24.48 16.17 -18.29
CA GLU A 37 -23.81 15.56 -17.15
C GLU A 37 -23.54 16.60 -16.06
N LEU A 38 -23.78 16.21 -14.81
CA LEU A 38 -23.58 17.08 -13.65
C LEU A 38 -22.08 17.22 -13.34
N GLY A 39 -21.63 18.45 -13.11
CA GLY A 39 -20.28 18.72 -12.58
C GLY A 39 -19.16 18.71 -13.62
N GLN A 40 -19.45 18.56 -14.92
CA GLN A 40 -18.42 18.70 -15.97
C GLN A 40 -17.98 20.16 -16.20
N ASP A 41 -18.86 21.12 -15.90
CA ASP A 41 -18.59 22.55 -16.04
C ASP A 41 -18.43 23.19 -14.65
N ILE A 42 -17.18 23.25 -14.19
CA ILE A 42 -16.81 23.67 -12.83
C ILE A 42 -16.84 25.20 -12.70
N ALA A 43 -16.27 25.89 -13.69
CA ALA A 43 -16.11 27.34 -13.67
C ALA A 43 -17.19 28.08 -14.48
N GLY A 44 -17.84 27.42 -15.43
CA GLY A 44 -18.72 28.13 -16.37
C GLY A 44 -17.94 28.98 -17.37
N PRO A 45 -18.62 29.56 -18.37
CA PRO A 45 -17.98 30.36 -19.43
C PRO A 45 -17.51 31.74 -18.94
N ASN A 46 -18.16 32.30 -17.92
CA ASN A 46 -17.96 33.68 -17.47
C ASN A 46 -17.09 33.82 -16.22
N ALA A 47 -16.53 32.73 -15.68
CA ALA A 47 -15.62 32.83 -14.55
C ALA A 47 -14.45 33.77 -14.85
N MET A 48 -14.17 34.67 -13.91
CA MET A 48 -12.97 35.50 -13.97
C MET A 48 -11.77 34.71 -13.42
N GLY A 49 -10.57 35.16 -13.80
CA GLY A 49 -9.32 34.55 -13.39
C GLY A 49 -8.68 33.67 -14.46
N GLU A 50 -7.53 33.10 -14.11
CA GLU A 50 -6.73 32.25 -14.99
C GLU A 50 -7.39 30.88 -15.14
N ARG A 51 -7.73 30.49 -16.37
CA ARG A 51 -8.24 29.14 -16.66
C ARG A 51 -7.09 28.15 -16.63
N ILE A 52 -7.28 27.06 -15.89
CA ILE A 52 -6.27 26.04 -15.66
C ILE A 52 -6.81 24.65 -15.97
N THR A 53 -5.89 23.75 -16.30
CA THR A 53 -6.15 22.31 -16.44
C THR A 53 -5.26 21.56 -15.47
N ILE A 54 -5.85 20.67 -14.67
CA ILE A 54 -5.12 19.80 -13.75
C ILE A 54 -5.33 18.35 -14.22
N THR A 55 -4.24 17.66 -14.53
CA THR A 55 -4.22 16.24 -14.90
C THR A 55 -3.62 15.42 -13.76
N GLY A 56 -4.03 14.16 -13.63
CA GLY A 56 -3.54 13.32 -12.54
C GLY A 56 -4.00 11.89 -12.61
N ARG A 57 -3.39 11.04 -11.78
CA ARG A 57 -3.86 9.68 -11.52
C ARG A 57 -4.08 9.47 -10.03
N VAL A 58 -5.03 8.59 -9.71
CA VAL A 58 -5.13 8.02 -8.37
C VAL A 58 -4.44 6.66 -8.39
N LEU A 59 -3.43 6.49 -7.56
CA LEU A 59 -2.58 5.31 -7.50
C LEU A 59 -2.83 4.55 -6.20
N ASP A 60 -2.80 3.22 -6.26
CA ASP A 60 -2.71 2.40 -5.05
C ASP A 60 -1.28 2.38 -4.49
N GLY A 61 -1.09 1.79 -3.32
CA GLY A 61 0.24 1.69 -2.69
C GLY A 61 1.27 0.80 -3.43
N THR A 62 0.91 0.26 -4.60
CA THR A 62 1.82 -0.43 -5.52
C THR A 62 2.17 0.40 -6.75
N GLY A 63 1.67 1.64 -6.84
CA GLY A 63 1.81 2.51 -8.00
C GLY A 63 0.88 2.16 -9.16
N SER A 64 -0.09 1.25 -8.96
CA SER A 64 -1.06 0.89 -9.99
C SER A 64 -2.20 1.90 -10.04
N PRO A 65 -2.62 2.39 -11.23
CA PRO A 65 -3.77 3.29 -11.32
C PRO A 65 -5.06 2.61 -10.84
N VAL A 66 -5.77 3.30 -9.94
CA VAL A 66 -7.17 3.00 -9.62
C VAL A 66 -8.00 3.68 -10.70
N ARG A 67 -8.59 2.87 -11.58
CA ARG A 67 -9.23 3.36 -12.82
C ARG A 67 -10.73 3.60 -12.69
N ASP A 68 -11.33 3.22 -11.57
CA ASP A 68 -12.76 3.39 -11.29
C ASP A 68 -13.00 4.45 -10.21
N VAL A 69 -12.22 5.53 -10.25
CA VAL A 69 -12.31 6.63 -9.27
C VAL A 69 -13.26 7.71 -9.75
N LEU A 70 -14.11 8.16 -8.84
CA LEU A 70 -14.88 9.39 -8.94
C LEU A 70 -14.26 10.42 -7.99
N LEU A 71 -13.90 11.56 -8.54
CA LEU A 71 -13.44 12.74 -7.81
C LEU A 71 -14.52 13.80 -7.87
N GLU A 72 -14.80 14.45 -6.75
CA GLU A 72 -15.58 15.68 -6.73
C GLU A 72 -14.72 16.83 -6.22
N THR A 73 -14.86 17.98 -6.86
CA THR A 73 -14.10 19.18 -6.55
C THR A 73 -15.03 20.25 -5.97
N TRP A 74 -14.55 21.00 -4.98
CA TRP A 74 -15.18 22.24 -4.52
C TRP A 74 -14.14 23.33 -4.35
N GLN A 75 -14.38 24.48 -4.98
CA GLN A 75 -13.49 25.63 -4.93
C GLN A 75 -14.23 26.95 -4.89
N ALA A 76 -13.50 27.98 -4.45
CA ALA A 76 -13.89 29.36 -4.62
C ALA A 76 -13.57 29.86 -6.04
N ASN A 77 -14.15 31.01 -6.41
CA ASN A 77 -13.73 31.74 -7.61
C ASN A 77 -12.36 32.42 -7.40
N ALA A 78 -11.88 33.16 -8.41
CA ALA A 78 -10.57 33.84 -8.37
C ALA A 78 -10.45 34.91 -7.27
N SER A 79 -11.58 35.39 -6.72
CA SER A 79 -11.61 36.33 -5.60
C SER A 79 -11.79 35.65 -4.24
N GLY A 80 -11.75 34.31 -4.18
CA GLY A 80 -11.86 33.56 -2.93
C GLY A 80 -13.29 33.53 -2.37
N ILE A 81 -14.29 33.60 -3.24
CA ILE A 81 -15.72 33.53 -2.89
C ILE A 81 -16.28 32.18 -3.34
N TYR A 82 -16.93 31.45 -2.43
CA TYR A 82 -17.64 30.21 -2.78
C TYR A 82 -19.05 30.51 -3.30
N ALA A 83 -19.49 29.80 -4.34
CA ALA A 83 -20.86 29.82 -4.84
C ALA A 83 -21.80 28.98 -3.95
N HIS A 84 -21.81 29.25 -2.65
CA HIS A 84 -22.59 28.52 -1.65
C HIS A 84 -23.15 29.48 -0.61
N ASN A 85 -24.38 29.23 -0.12
CA ASN A 85 -25.09 30.14 0.79
C ASN A 85 -24.36 30.38 2.13
N GLU A 86 -23.39 29.54 2.49
CA GLU A 86 -22.55 29.76 3.68
C GLU A 86 -21.46 30.83 3.49
N ASP A 87 -21.10 31.17 2.24
CA ASP A 87 -20.32 32.38 1.98
C ASP A 87 -21.29 33.56 1.85
N PRO A 88 -21.23 34.57 2.75
CA PRO A 88 -22.14 35.71 2.69
C PRO A 88 -21.98 36.54 1.41
N ARG A 89 -20.88 36.35 0.67
CA ARG A 89 -20.58 37.03 -0.59
C ARG A 89 -21.01 36.23 -1.82
N HIS A 90 -21.65 35.06 -1.67
CA HIS A 90 -21.98 34.16 -2.78
C HIS A 90 -22.76 34.81 -3.93
N SER A 91 -23.51 35.88 -3.69
CA SER A 91 -24.21 36.65 -4.74
C SER A 91 -23.28 37.45 -5.66
N GLU A 92 -22.01 37.60 -5.29
CA GLU A 92 -20.97 38.32 -6.05
C GLU A 92 -20.24 37.40 -7.05
N VAL A 93 -20.47 36.08 -7.01
CA VAL A 93 -19.87 35.15 -7.98
C VAL A 93 -20.46 35.36 -9.37
N GLU A 94 -19.65 35.06 -10.38
CA GLU A 94 -19.98 35.25 -11.77
C GLU A 94 -21.15 34.36 -12.20
N GLN A 95 -21.99 34.86 -13.10
CA GLN A 95 -23.12 34.10 -13.61
C GLN A 95 -22.65 32.79 -14.26
N GLY A 96 -23.08 31.67 -13.68
CA GLY A 96 -22.77 30.32 -14.16
C GLY A 96 -21.58 29.67 -13.46
N PHE A 97 -20.88 30.37 -12.56
CA PHE A 97 -19.84 29.76 -11.72
C PHE A 97 -20.50 28.88 -10.65
N SER A 98 -20.17 27.59 -10.63
CA SER A 98 -20.64 26.65 -9.61
C SER A 98 -19.55 26.38 -8.56
N GLY A 99 -18.28 26.38 -8.97
CA GLY A 99 -17.15 25.97 -8.14
C GLY A 99 -17.18 24.49 -7.77
N TRP A 100 -18.17 23.72 -8.25
CA TRP A 100 -18.34 22.30 -7.98
C TRP A 100 -18.11 21.49 -9.25
N GLY A 101 -17.30 20.45 -9.14
CA GLY A 101 -17.02 19.53 -10.22
C GLY A 101 -17.19 18.08 -9.83
N ARG A 102 -17.46 17.25 -10.84
CA ARG A 102 -17.45 15.79 -10.75
C ARG A 102 -16.67 15.25 -11.93
N VAL A 103 -15.59 14.54 -11.63
CA VAL A 103 -14.59 14.05 -12.57
C VAL A 103 -14.41 12.56 -12.38
N ILE A 104 -14.25 11.83 -13.46
CA ILE A 104 -13.96 10.40 -13.46
C ILE A 104 -12.61 10.17 -14.11
N SER A 105 -11.85 9.23 -13.55
CA SER A 105 -10.65 8.71 -14.20
C SER A 105 -11.01 7.95 -15.47
N ASP A 106 -10.31 8.21 -16.56
CA ASP A 106 -10.41 7.44 -17.79
C ASP A 106 -10.17 5.94 -17.53
N PHE A 107 -11.06 5.07 -18.03
CA PHE A 107 -11.06 3.65 -17.68
C PHE A 107 -9.86 2.88 -18.26
N ASP A 108 -9.22 3.40 -19.31
CA ASP A 108 -8.08 2.78 -19.96
C ASP A 108 -6.75 3.27 -19.36
N SER A 109 -6.56 4.59 -19.31
CA SER A 109 -5.34 5.24 -18.86
C SER A 109 -5.28 5.51 -17.35
N GLY A 110 -6.43 5.57 -16.67
CA GLY A 110 -6.56 5.94 -15.26
C GLY A 110 -6.37 7.44 -14.97
N GLU A 111 -6.26 8.27 -16.01
CA GLU A 111 -6.05 9.72 -15.87
C GLU A 111 -7.36 10.46 -15.63
N PHE A 112 -7.37 11.39 -14.68
CA PHE A 112 -8.45 12.36 -14.50
C PHE A 112 -8.02 13.74 -15.00
N VAL A 113 -9.00 14.54 -15.43
CA VAL A 113 -8.78 15.91 -15.92
C VAL A 113 -9.78 16.86 -15.26
N ILE A 114 -9.27 17.91 -14.60
CA ILE A 114 -10.06 18.99 -14.00
C ILE A 114 -9.84 20.25 -14.83
N ASN A 115 -10.89 20.77 -15.46
CA ASN A 115 -10.88 22.04 -16.18
C ASN A 115 -11.62 23.09 -15.37
N THR A 116 -10.91 24.13 -14.93
CA THR A 116 -11.46 25.14 -14.02
C THR A 116 -10.67 26.46 -14.13
N ILE A 117 -10.79 27.32 -13.12
CA ILE A 117 -9.97 28.52 -12.91
C ILE A 117 -9.14 28.37 -11.64
N LYS A 118 -7.96 29.01 -11.58
CA LYS A 118 -7.15 29.06 -10.37
C LYS A 118 -7.90 29.86 -9.29
N PRO A 119 -8.26 29.24 -8.15
CA PRO A 119 -9.05 29.90 -7.11
C PRO A 119 -8.25 31.00 -6.40
N GLY A 120 -8.96 31.95 -5.79
CA GLY A 120 -8.35 32.93 -4.89
C GLY A 120 -8.15 32.39 -3.47
N ALA A 121 -7.39 33.11 -2.66
CA ALA A 121 -7.26 32.86 -1.22
C ALA A 121 -8.61 33.06 -0.51
N THR A 122 -8.93 32.22 0.47
CA THR A 122 -10.26 32.22 1.12
C THR A 122 -10.17 32.56 2.61
N PRO A 123 -11.23 33.12 3.22
CA PRO A 123 -11.24 33.35 4.66
C PRO A 123 -11.07 32.05 5.46
N GLY A 124 -10.23 32.09 6.50
CA GLY A 124 -10.06 31.04 7.51
C GLY A 124 -10.73 31.40 8.84
N ARG A 125 -10.60 30.52 9.83
CA ARG A 125 -11.11 30.79 11.19
C ARG A 125 -10.28 31.90 11.86
N ASN A 126 -10.90 32.65 12.77
CA ASN A 126 -10.26 33.71 13.57
C ASN A 126 -9.56 34.82 12.75
N GLY A 127 -10.06 35.11 11.55
CA GLY A 127 -9.46 36.13 10.68
C GLY A 127 -8.18 35.70 9.95
N ALA A 128 -7.81 34.41 10.03
CA ALA A 128 -6.74 33.86 9.21
C ALA A 128 -7.16 33.79 7.73
N THR A 129 -6.18 33.59 6.84
CA THR A 129 -6.40 33.42 5.40
C THR A 129 -5.90 32.04 4.98
N GLN A 130 -6.69 31.32 4.20
CA GLN A 130 -6.29 30.07 3.55
C GLN A 130 -5.77 30.38 2.14
N ALA A 131 -4.67 29.75 1.75
CA ALA A 131 -4.07 29.83 0.42
C ALA A 131 -5.07 29.38 -0.67
N PRO A 132 -4.85 29.77 -1.94
CA PRO A 132 -5.55 29.20 -3.08
C PRO A 132 -5.57 27.67 -3.03
N HIS A 133 -6.76 27.06 -3.04
CA HIS A 133 -6.89 25.61 -2.99
C HIS A 133 -8.18 25.12 -3.67
N ILE A 134 -8.14 23.85 -4.07
CA ILE A 134 -9.32 23.09 -4.52
C ILE A 134 -9.52 21.94 -3.53
N ASN A 135 -10.72 21.82 -2.96
CA ASN A 135 -11.06 20.69 -2.12
C ASN A 135 -11.41 19.49 -3.01
N LEU A 136 -10.93 18.32 -2.64
CA LEU A 136 -11.19 17.06 -3.33
C LEU A 136 -11.89 16.08 -2.40
N TRP A 137 -12.92 15.45 -2.93
CA TRP A 137 -13.53 14.24 -2.38
C TRP A 137 -13.28 13.09 -3.34
N ILE A 138 -12.86 11.93 -2.84
CA ILE A 138 -12.39 10.81 -3.65
C ILE A 138 -13.10 9.53 -3.20
N VAL A 139 -13.78 8.87 -4.14
CA VAL A 139 -14.38 7.56 -3.93
C VAL A 139 -14.03 6.61 -5.07
N ALA A 140 -13.92 5.33 -4.73
CA ALA A 140 -13.61 4.26 -5.65
C ALA A 140 -14.10 2.94 -5.06
N ARG A 141 -14.01 1.85 -5.83
CA ARG A 141 -14.33 0.52 -5.30
C ARG A 141 -13.43 0.18 -4.11
N GLY A 142 -14.06 -0.13 -2.97
CA GLY A 142 -13.36 -0.41 -1.72
C GLY A 142 -13.09 0.81 -0.85
N ILE A 143 -13.44 2.02 -1.30
CA ILE A 143 -13.45 3.26 -0.52
C ILE A 143 -14.90 3.54 -0.10
N ASN A 144 -15.37 2.84 0.94
CA ASN A 144 -16.77 2.94 1.38
C ASN A 144 -17.08 4.26 2.12
N VAL A 145 -16.05 4.95 2.60
CA VAL A 145 -16.09 6.30 3.16
C VAL A 145 -15.20 7.17 2.29
N GLY A 146 -15.77 8.14 1.59
CA GLY A 146 -15.00 8.95 0.66
C GLY A 146 -13.90 9.76 1.35
N LEU A 147 -12.74 9.77 0.73
CA LEU A 147 -11.53 10.42 1.23
C LEU A 147 -11.57 11.90 0.88
N ASN A 148 -11.00 12.74 1.74
CA ASN A 148 -10.96 14.17 1.52
C ASN A 148 -9.51 14.65 1.50
N THR A 149 -9.17 15.51 0.55
CA THR A 149 -7.87 16.17 0.47
C THR A 149 -8.00 17.56 -0.17
N ARG A 150 -6.89 18.28 -0.32
CA ARG A 150 -6.82 19.55 -1.03
C ARG A 150 -5.70 19.54 -2.04
N ILE A 151 -5.95 20.23 -3.16
CA ILE A 151 -4.92 20.64 -4.11
C ILE A 151 -4.51 22.06 -3.75
N TYR A 152 -3.22 22.27 -3.54
CA TYR A 152 -2.56 23.58 -3.50
C TYR A 152 -1.67 23.75 -4.73
N PHE A 153 -1.16 24.95 -5.00
CA PHE A 153 -0.40 25.25 -6.21
C PHE A 153 1.06 25.57 -5.87
N GLU A 154 2.01 24.88 -6.48
CA GLU A 154 3.43 24.91 -6.06
C GLU A 154 4.08 26.31 -6.04
N GLU A 155 3.53 27.25 -6.81
CA GLU A 155 4.00 28.64 -6.89
C GLU A 155 3.54 29.51 -5.72
N ASP A 156 2.48 29.13 -4.99
CA ASP A 156 1.86 29.96 -3.94
C ASP A 156 2.56 29.79 -2.57
N ARG A 157 3.90 29.64 -2.58
CA ARG A 157 4.71 29.30 -1.38
C ARG A 157 4.53 30.26 -0.21
N ASP A 158 4.46 31.55 -0.48
CA ASP A 158 4.26 32.57 0.56
C ASP A 158 2.87 32.44 1.21
N ALA A 159 1.85 32.08 0.44
CA ALA A 159 0.51 31.81 0.96
C ALA A 159 0.51 30.53 1.82
N HIS A 160 1.20 29.47 1.39
CA HIS A 160 1.31 28.23 2.16
C HIS A 160 1.96 28.44 3.53
N ALA A 161 2.96 29.32 3.61
CA ALA A 161 3.66 29.61 4.86
C ALA A 161 2.75 30.19 5.95
N SER A 162 1.65 30.84 5.56
CA SER A 162 0.68 31.46 6.48
C SER A 162 -0.68 30.74 6.55
N ASP A 163 -0.93 29.76 5.68
CA ASP A 163 -2.18 29.01 5.63
C ASP A 163 -2.36 28.12 6.88
N PRO A 164 -3.45 28.27 7.65
CA PRO A 164 -3.63 27.57 8.92
C PRO A 164 -3.99 26.08 8.78
N ILE A 165 -4.36 25.61 7.57
CA ILE A 165 -4.77 24.24 7.31
C ILE A 165 -3.60 23.40 6.81
N ILE A 166 -2.85 23.86 5.80
CA ILE A 166 -1.67 23.10 5.31
C ILE A 166 -0.59 22.99 6.40
N ASN A 167 -0.51 23.98 7.29
CA ASN A 167 0.41 23.97 8.42
C ASN A 167 -0.01 23.04 9.58
N LEU A 168 -1.19 22.40 9.53
CA LEU A 168 -1.52 21.29 10.43
C LEU A 168 -0.69 20.04 10.14
N ILE A 169 -0.06 19.96 8.95
CA ILE A 169 0.82 18.86 8.56
C ILE A 169 2.24 19.19 9.05
N GLU A 170 2.68 18.55 10.13
CA GLU A 170 4.00 18.83 10.73
C GLU A 170 5.16 18.41 9.81
N GLN A 171 5.00 17.32 9.06
CA GLN A 171 6.01 16.76 8.17
C GLN A 171 6.09 17.58 6.88
N LEU A 172 7.17 18.35 6.67
CA LEU A 172 7.30 19.26 5.54
C LEU A 172 7.19 18.54 4.18
N HIS A 173 7.84 17.39 4.02
CA HIS A 173 7.80 16.62 2.77
C HIS A 173 6.39 16.10 2.43
N ARG A 174 5.51 15.91 3.43
CA ARG A 174 4.10 15.54 3.21
C ARG A 174 3.25 16.70 2.70
N ARG A 175 3.69 17.94 2.85
CA ARG A 175 3.00 19.10 2.27
C ARG A 175 3.19 19.12 0.76
N ASP A 176 4.37 18.69 0.29
CA ASP A 176 4.71 18.64 -1.13
C ASP A 176 3.80 17.68 -1.92
N THR A 177 3.22 16.66 -1.26
CA THR A 177 2.26 15.74 -1.87
C THR A 177 0.88 16.36 -2.11
N LEU A 178 0.61 17.56 -1.54
CA LEU A 178 -0.61 18.33 -1.77
C LEU A 178 -0.42 19.40 -2.86
N LEU A 179 0.78 19.55 -3.42
CA LEU A 179 1.08 20.57 -4.41
C LEU A 179 0.86 20.02 -5.83
N ALA A 180 -0.05 20.65 -6.57
CA ALA A 180 -0.12 20.50 -8.01
C ALA A 180 1.12 21.15 -8.64
N LYS A 181 1.87 20.36 -9.41
CA LYS A 181 3.11 20.79 -10.07
C LYS A 181 2.81 21.38 -11.42
N LYS A 182 3.34 22.56 -11.73
CA LYS A 182 3.14 23.26 -12.99
C LYS A 182 3.90 22.55 -14.10
N THR A 183 3.19 22.10 -15.13
CA THR A 183 3.74 21.39 -16.29
C THR A 183 3.76 22.24 -17.56
N GLY A 184 3.12 23.41 -17.53
CA GLY A 184 2.99 24.35 -18.64
C GLY A 184 2.39 25.67 -18.18
N GLU A 185 2.09 26.58 -19.11
CA GLU A 185 1.64 27.95 -18.79
C GLU A 185 0.40 27.98 -17.89
N ASN A 186 -0.56 27.05 -18.13
CA ASN A 186 -1.83 26.92 -17.42
C ASN A 186 -2.18 25.46 -17.09
N THR A 187 -1.17 24.59 -17.01
CA THR A 187 -1.38 23.15 -16.81
C THR A 187 -0.62 22.66 -15.59
N TYR A 188 -1.25 21.77 -14.83
CA TYR A 188 -0.70 21.20 -13.61
C TYR A 188 -0.86 19.69 -13.57
N GLN A 189 0.07 19.01 -12.91
CA GLN A 189 -0.02 17.59 -12.57
C GLN A 189 -0.26 17.43 -11.07
N PHE A 190 -1.24 16.62 -10.69
CA PHE A 190 -1.52 16.28 -9.30
C PHE A 190 -1.93 14.80 -9.17
N ASP A 191 -1.07 13.98 -8.60
CA ASP A 191 -1.34 12.57 -8.38
C ASP A 191 -1.77 12.31 -6.92
N VAL A 192 -2.70 11.38 -6.71
CA VAL A 192 -3.14 10.96 -5.37
C VAL A 192 -2.69 9.54 -5.12
N VAL A 193 -1.91 9.32 -4.07
CA VAL A 193 -1.49 7.98 -3.66
C VAL A 193 -2.33 7.52 -2.46
N LEU A 194 -3.09 6.44 -2.65
CA LEU A 194 -3.91 5.81 -1.62
C LEU A 194 -3.04 4.85 -0.79
N GLN A 195 -2.28 5.40 0.17
CA GLN A 195 -1.43 4.60 1.04
C GLN A 195 -1.53 5.03 2.51
N ASN A 196 -1.31 4.07 3.40
CA ASN A 196 -1.22 4.33 4.83
C ASN A 196 0.04 5.17 5.11
N PRO A 197 -0.06 6.33 5.79
CA PRO A 197 1.09 7.19 6.07
C PRO A 197 2.18 6.52 6.92
N ALA A 198 1.87 5.41 7.58
CA ALA A 198 2.81 4.64 8.38
C ALA A 198 3.77 3.74 7.57
N VAL A 199 3.60 3.63 6.23
CA VAL A 199 4.47 2.78 5.42
C VAL A 199 5.85 3.43 5.30
N PRO A 200 6.93 2.79 5.79
CA PRO A 200 8.26 3.36 5.68
C PRO A 200 8.80 3.23 4.26
N ILE A 201 9.30 4.35 3.69
CA ILE A 201 9.79 4.41 2.31
C ILE A 201 11.31 4.63 2.28
N SER A 202 11.78 5.69 2.93
CA SER A 202 13.21 5.99 3.04
C SER A 202 13.93 4.96 3.91
N VAL A 203 15.25 4.83 3.73
CA VAL A 203 16.05 3.89 4.53
C VAL A 203 15.95 4.25 6.02
N GLU A 204 15.92 5.53 6.33
CA GLU A 204 15.81 6.05 7.70
C GLU A 204 14.47 5.66 8.34
N GLU A 205 13.34 5.87 7.64
CA GLU A 205 12.02 5.43 8.10
C GLU A 205 11.95 3.90 8.25
N GLN A 206 12.60 3.16 7.35
CA GLN A 206 12.64 1.70 7.42
C GLN A 206 13.41 1.21 8.65
N ILE A 207 14.53 1.85 8.98
CA ILE A 207 15.30 1.53 10.19
C ILE A 207 14.48 1.83 11.44
N GLU A 208 13.84 3.01 11.52
CA GLU A 208 13.01 3.40 12.66
C GLU A 208 11.82 2.45 12.84
N SER A 209 11.06 2.20 11.78
CA SER A 209 9.90 1.31 11.81
C SER A 209 10.29 -0.13 12.15
N THR A 210 11.44 -0.60 11.68
CA THR A 210 11.96 -1.94 12.01
C THR A 210 12.43 -2.01 13.46
N HIS A 211 13.06 -0.95 13.98
CA HIS A 211 13.49 -0.89 15.37
C HIS A 211 12.31 -0.96 16.33
N GLU A 212 11.24 -0.20 16.10
CA GLU A 212 10.01 -0.32 16.89
C GLU A 212 9.41 -1.74 16.82
N ALA A 213 9.39 -2.34 15.62
CA ALA A 213 8.89 -3.70 15.43
C ALA A 213 9.76 -4.75 16.15
N PHE A 214 11.08 -4.54 16.19
CA PHE A 214 12.04 -5.39 16.91
C PHE A 214 11.83 -5.30 18.42
N GLU A 215 11.65 -4.10 18.96
CA GLU A 215 11.33 -3.89 20.39
C GLU A 215 10.00 -4.52 20.79
N GLU A 216 9.01 -4.51 19.89
CA GLU A 216 7.71 -5.15 20.14
C GLU A 216 7.78 -6.69 20.10
N GLY A 217 8.76 -7.28 19.41
CA GLY A 217 9.00 -8.74 19.43
C GLY A 217 9.25 -9.40 18.06
N ALA A 218 9.38 -8.63 16.97
CA ALA A 218 9.77 -9.20 15.69
C ALA A 218 11.24 -9.64 15.72
N SER A 219 11.53 -10.86 15.28
CA SER A 219 12.90 -11.39 15.21
C SER A 219 13.48 -11.44 13.79
N ILE A 220 12.65 -11.22 12.77
CA ILE A 220 13.03 -11.20 11.34
C ILE A 220 12.47 -9.93 10.69
N CYS A 221 13.30 -9.21 9.95
CA CYS A 221 12.88 -8.13 9.06
C CYS A 221 12.91 -8.64 7.61
N HIS A 222 11.73 -8.76 6.98
CA HIS A 222 11.61 -8.97 5.54
C HIS A 222 11.69 -7.62 4.82
N ALA A 223 12.76 -7.42 4.07
CA ALA A 223 13.14 -6.10 3.55
C ALA A 223 12.93 -5.98 2.04
N HIS A 224 12.21 -4.92 1.68
CA HIS A 224 12.20 -4.31 0.35
C HIS A 224 12.76 -2.89 0.47
N VAL A 225 13.34 -2.35 -0.61
CA VAL A 225 13.75 -0.94 -0.68
C VAL A 225 12.95 -0.19 -1.73
N ARG A 226 12.82 1.12 -1.55
CA ARG A 226 12.08 2.03 -2.45
C ARG A 226 12.99 3.15 -2.96
N ASN A 227 12.52 3.79 -4.01
CA ASN A 227 13.00 5.10 -4.43
C ASN A 227 12.32 6.20 -3.63
N ASP A 228 12.90 7.40 -3.67
CA ASP A 228 12.39 8.56 -2.93
C ASP A 228 11.01 8.98 -3.45
N ASP A 229 10.66 8.59 -4.68
CA ASP A 229 9.34 8.71 -5.29
C ASP A 229 8.40 7.52 -4.98
N GLU A 230 8.73 6.73 -3.95
CA GLU A 230 8.01 5.56 -3.48
C GLU A 230 8.02 4.34 -4.43
N THR A 231 8.60 4.45 -5.63
CA THR A 231 8.63 3.34 -6.60
C THR A 231 9.49 2.17 -6.09
N PRO A 232 9.16 0.91 -6.45
CA PRO A 232 9.95 -0.25 -6.06
C PRO A 232 11.39 -0.20 -6.57
N SER A 233 12.35 -0.66 -5.77
CA SER A 233 13.76 -0.72 -6.17
C SER A 233 14.42 -2.05 -5.78
N SER A 234 15.39 -2.49 -6.58
CA SER A 234 16.32 -3.59 -6.28
C SER A 234 17.76 -3.11 -6.10
N ASP A 235 17.95 -1.80 -5.81
CA ASP A 235 19.25 -1.16 -5.70
C ASP A 235 20.08 -1.72 -4.54
N PRO A 236 21.21 -2.42 -4.82
CA PRO A 236 22.06 -2.98 -3.78
C PRO A 236 22.62 -1.94 -2.81
N GLU A 237 22.85 -0.68 -3.23
CA GLU A 237 23.37 0.35 -2.33
C GLU A 237 22.36 0.72 -1.25
N LYS A 238 21.06 0.74 -1.59
CA LYS A 238 19.97 0.95 -0.63
C LYS A 238 19.84 -0.21 0.34
N PHE A 239 19.92 -1.44 -0.16
CA PHE A 239 19.94 -2.64 0.69
C PHE A 239 21.15 -2.63 1.64
N ALA A 240 22.32 -2.20 1.19
CA ALA A 240 23.51 -2.09 2.03
C ALA A 240 23.32 -1.08 3.16
N ARG A 241 22.82 0.13 2.85
CA ARG A 241 22.51 1.15 3.86
C ARG A 241 21.46 0.69 4.87
N LEU A 242 20.39 0.05 4.38
CA LEU A 242 19.36 -0.52 5.26
C LEU A 242 19.96 -1.59 6.18
N LYS A 243 20.73 -2.54 5.63
CA LYS A 243 21.38 -3.59 6.42
C LYS A 243 22.30 -3.02 7.49
N GLU A 244 23.16 -2.06 7.14
CA GLU A 244 24.04 -1.39 8.11
C GLU A 244 23.25 -0.73 9.24
N GLY A 245 22.17 -0.03 8.90
CA GLY A 245 21.27 0.59 9.88
C GLY A 245 20.60 -0.42 10.80
N LEU A 246 20.09 -1.52 10.24
CA LEU A 246 19.46 -2.59 11.02
C LEU A 246 20.46 -3.32 11.92
N GLU A 247 21.69 -3.58 11.47
CA GLU A 247 22.74 -4.19 12.30
C GLU A 247 23.11 -3.29 13.49
N LYS A 248 23.09 -1.97 13.28
CA LYS A 248 23.39 -0.98 14.31
C LYS A 248 22.25 -0.80 15.31
N HIS A 249 21.02 -0.69 14.83
CA HIS A 249 19.86 -0.31 15.66
C HIS A 249 19.05 -1.51 16.16
N CYS A 250 19.10 -2.65 15.48
CA CYS A 250 18.41 -3.90 15.84
C CYS A 250 19.41 -5.06 15.97
N PRO A 251 20.43 -4.96 16.86
CA PRO A 251 21.53 -5.92 16.90
C PRO A 251 21.02 -7.35 17.16
N GLY A 252 21.38 -8.26 16.27
CA GLY A 252 20.98 -9.67 16.32
C GLY A 252 19.68 -10.01 15.58
N MET A 253 18.87 -9.02 15.19
CA MET A 253 17.71 -9.24 14.31
C MET A 253 18.13 -9.95 13.02
N ILE A 254 17.30 -10.86 12.53
CA ILE A 254 17.56 -11.56 11.27
C ILE A 254 17.14 -10.65 10.12
N ILE A 255 18.07 -10.37 9.21
CA ILE A 255 17.80 -9.52 8.05
C ILE A 255 17.53 -10.42 6.84
N GLN A 256 16.31 -10.36 6.32
CA GLN A 256 15.87 -11.14 5.18
C GLN A 256 15.61 -10.24 3.97
N PHE A 257 16.43 -10.33 2.93
CA PHE A 257 16.20 -9.55 1.71
C PHE A 257 15.17 -10.19 0.80
N SER A 258 14.30 -9.38 0.23
CA SER A 258 13.39 -9.85 -0.80
C SER A 258 14.09 -10.02 -2.13
N THR A 259 13.89 -11.16 -2.79
CA THR A 259 14.22 -11.34 -4.22
C THR A 259 12.96 -11.27 -5.09
N GLY A 260 11.89 -10.64 -4.60
CA GLY A 260 10.58 -10.66 -5.24
C GLY A 260 10.51 -9.93 -6.58
N GLY A 261 9.76 -10.49 -7.53
CA GLY A 261 9.56 -9.92 -8.87
C GLY A 261 8.66 -8.68 -8.95
N ARG A 262 8.29 -8.05 -7.82
CA ARG A 262 7.65 -6.72 -7.80
C ARG A 262 8.68 -5.58 -7.83
N SER A 263 9.89 -5.84 -7.33
CA SER A 263 10.96 -4.85 -7.19
C SER A 263 11.99 -4.88 -8.31
N GLY A 264 11.97 -5.89 -9.18
CA GLY A 264 12.96 -6.09 -10.24
C GLY A 264 12.58 -7.21 -11.21
N ALA A 265 13.42 -7.46 -12.21
CA ALA A 265 13.20 -8.43 -13.27
C ALA A 265 14.47 -9.25 -13.57
N GLY A 266 14.30 -10.56 -13.81
CA GLY A 266 15.43 -11.46 -14.05
C GLY A 266 16.46 -11.39 -12.92
N LYS A 267 17.75 -11.31 -13.28
CA LYS A 267 18.86 -11.35 -12.32
C LYS A 267 19.00 -10.10 -11.45
N THR A 268 18.38 -8.97 -11.79
CA THR A 268 18.43 -7.78 -10.92
C THR A 268 17.76 -8.04 -9.56
N ARG A 269 16.83 -9.00 -9.51
CA ARG A 269 16.18 -9.49 -8.29
C ARG A 269 17.14 -10.14 -7.29
N GLY A 270 18.33 -10.55 -7.72
CA GLY A 270 19.37 -11.11 -6.86
C GLY A 270 20.60 -10.19 -6.70
N GLY A 271 20.56 -8.96 -7.24
CA GLY A 271 21.72 -8.07 -7.25
C GLY A 271 22.22 -7.66 -5.87
N MET A 272 21.38 -7.78 -4.84
CA MET A 272 21.68 -7.50 -3.44
C MET A 272 22.23 -8.72 -2.67
N LEU A 273 22.15 -9.94 -3.20
CA LEU A 273 22.63 -11.16 -2.53
C LEU A 273 24.12 -11.13 -2.17
N PRO A 274 25.04 -10.50 -2.95
CA PRO A 274 26.44 -10.37 -2.56
C PRO A 274 26.68 -9.63 -1.24
N LEU A 275 25.70 -8.88 -0.73
CA LEU A 275 25.75 -8.25 0.59
C LEU A 275 25.60 -9.25 1.75
N ALA A 276 25.34 -10.53 1.43
CA ALA A 276 25.24 -11.66 2.34
C ALA A 276 24.32 -11.40 3.56
N PRO A 277 23.03 -11.06 3.33
CA PRO A 277 22.05 -11.03 4.43
C PRO A 277 21.96 -12.40 5.11
N ASP A 278 21.38 -12.45 6.31
CA ASP A 278 21.15 -13.73 7.00
C ASP A 278 20.26 -14.66 6.15
N MET A 279 19.22 -14.06 5.56
CA MET A 279 18.22 -14.75 4.78
C MET A 279 17.87 -13.99 3.50
N ALA A 280 17.25 -14.70 2.56
CA ALA A 280 16.57 -14.07 1.45
C ALA A 280 15.34 -14.88 1.04
N SER A 281 14.28 -14.21 0.59
CA SER A 281 13.09 -14.90 0.10
C SER A 281 13.38 -15.53 -1.26
N LEU A 282 12.85 -16.74 -1.50
CA LEU A 282 12.99 -17.48 -2.76
C LEU A 282 11.64 -18.08 -3.16
N THR A 283 11.04 -17.55 -4.22
CA THR A 283 9.86 -18.19 -4.83
C THR A 283 10.32 -19.26 -5.82
N VAL A 284 9.94 -20.51 -5.58
CA VAL A 284 10.37 -21.67 -6.39
C VAL A 284 9.38 -22.05 -7.50
N GLY A 285 8.42 -21.18 -7.81
CA GLY A 285 7.40 -21.42 -8.83
C GLY A 285 6.68 -20.13 -9.25
N SER A 286 5.92 -20.21 -10.34
CA SER A 286 5.16 -19.08 -10.88
C SER A 286 3.67 -19.25 -10.60
N ASN A 287 2.96 -18.14 -10.39
CA ASN A 287 1.53 -18.11 -10.14
C ASN A 287 0.92 -16.78 -10.63
N ASN A 288 -0.40 -16.68 -10.69
CA ASN A 288 -1.06 -15.41 -10.99
C ASN A 288 -1.06 -14.47 -9.77
N PHE A 289 -0.99 -13.18 -10.04
CA PHE A 289 -1.11 -12.05 -9.12
C PHE A 289 -2.28 -11.13 -9.56
N PRO A 290 -2.64 -10.09 -8.78
CA PRO A 290 -3.87 -9.32 -9.00
C PRO A 290 -4.06 -8.79 -10.43
N THR A 291 -2.97 -8.41 -11.10
CA THR A 291 -2.97 -7.74 -12.41
C THR A 291 -1.95 -8.33 -13.41
N ARG A 292 -1.22 -9.39 -13.03
CA ARG A 292 -0.11 -9.95 -13.83
C ARG A 292 0.24 -11.37 -13.41
N VAL A 293 1.11 -12.04 -14.18
CA VAL A 293 1.80 -13.24 -13.72
C VAL A 293 2.95 -12.83 -12.77
N TYR A 294 3.11 -13.58 -11.69
CA TYR A 294 4.28 -13.52 -10.84
C TYR A 294 5.30 -14.53 -11.34
N GLU A 295 6.14 -14.08 -12.26
CA GLU A 295 7.07 -14.92 -13.01
C GLU A 295 8.31 -15.27 -12.18
N ASN A 296 8.53 -16.57 -12.01
CA ASN A 296 9.76 -17.17 -11.49
C ASN A 296 10.16 -18.31 -12.44
N PRO A 297 10.78 -17.98 -13.58
CA PRO A 297 11.29 -18.97 -14.52
C PRO A 297 12.25 -19.96 -13.82
N PRO A 298 12.24 -21.26 -14.17
CA PRO A 298 13.07 -22.26 -13.49
C PRO A 298 14.58 -21.93 -13.47
N ASP A 299 15.10 -21.35 -14.55
CA ASP A 299 16.50 -20.92 -14.65
C ASP A 299 16.83 -19.75 -13.71
N LEU A 300 15.89 -18.83 -13.49
CA LEU A 300 16.03 -17.78 -12.49
C LEU A 300 16.00 -18.36 -11.07
N VAL A 301 15.10 -19.32 -10.80
CA VAL A 301 15.01 -20.00 -9.50
C VAL A 301 16.32 -20.73 -9.18
N ASP A 302 16.86 -21.46 -10.16
CA ASP A 302 18.15 -22.17 -10.03
C ASP A 302 19.32 -21.19 -9.82
N TRP A 303 19.34 -20.06 -10.54
CA TRP A 303 20.37 -19.03 -10.37
C TRP A 303 20.29 -18.38 -8.99
N LEU A 304 19.12 -17.91 -8.54
CA LEU A 304 18.96 -17.31 -7.21
C LEU A 304 19.35 -18.29 -6.10
N SER A 305 18.93 -19.55 -6.23
CA SER A 305 19.32 -20.61 -5.31
C SER A 305 20.83 -20.85 -5.29
N ALA A 306 21.51 -20.76 -6.43
CA ALA A 306 22.97 -20.86 -6.51
C ALA A 306 23.68 -19.69 -5.84
N GLU A 307 23.27 -18.45 -6.11
CA GLU A 307 23.83 -17.26 -5.47
C GLU A 307 23.66 -17.34 -3.94
N MET A 308 22.49 -17.76 -3.45
CA MET A 308 22.25 -17.94 -2.02
C MET A 308 23.19 -18.98 -1.40
N ARG A 309 23.51 -20.08 -2.10
CA ARG A 309 24.52 -21.05 -1.62
C ARG A 309 25.91 -20.42 -1.56
N ASP A 310 26.32 -19.72 -2.62
CA ASP A 310 27.65 -19.13 -2.73
C ASP A 310 27.90 -18.08 -1.64
N TYR A 311 26.87 -17.28 -1.32
CA TYR A 311 26.92 -16.26 -0.26
C TYR A 311 26.47 -16.76 1.12
N LYS A 312 26.16 -18.06 1.26
CA LYS A 312 25.72 -18.69 2.53
C LYS A 312 24.51 -18.00 3.16
N ILE A 313 23.54 -17.69 2.32
CA ILE A 313 22.26 -17.06 2.67
C ILE A 313 21.22 -18.17 2.82
N LYS A 314 20.49 -18.18 3.93
CA LYS A 314 19.41 -19.16 4.12
C LYS A 314 18.16 -18.72 3.35
N PRO A 315 17.62 -19.55 2.44
CA PRO A 315 16.37 -19.21 1.77
C PRO A 315 15.17 -19.37 2.70
N GLU A 316 14.25 -18.39 2.67
CA GLU A 316 12.84 -18.61 3.04
C GLU A 316 12.04 -18.86 1.77
N ILE A 317 11.33 -19.98 1.71
CA ILE A 317 10.60 -20.37 0.50
C ILE A 317 9.21 -19.77 0.49
N GLU A 318 8.94 -18.92 -0.50
CA GLU A 318 7.63 -18.28 -0.68
C GLU A 318 6.69 -19.21 -1.47
N ALA A 319 5.85 -19.96 -0.75
CA ALA A 319 4.90 -20.90 -1.33
C ALA A 319 3.52 -20.26 -1.50
N PHE A 320 3.26 -19.75 -2.71
CA PHE A 320 1.95 -19.23 -3.13
C PHE A 320 0.98 -20.33 -3.59
N ASP A 321 1.47 -21.55 -3.83
CA ASP A 321 0.67 -22.70 -4.27
C ASP A 321 1.32 -24.02 -3.79
N LEU A 322 0.54 -25.11 -3.75
CA LEU A 322 0.94 -26.42 -3.23
C LEU A 322 2.17 -26.98 -3.95
N SER A 323 2.25 -26.79 -5.27
CA SER A 323 3.37 -27.29 -6.07
C SER A 323 4.70 -26.65 -5.66
N HIS A 324 4.68 -25.44 -5.09
CA HIS A 324 5.89 -24.76 -4.62
C HIS A 324 6.50 -25.50 -3.43
N ILE A 325 5.66 -26.02 -2.52
CA ILE A 325 6.11 -26.86 -1.38
C ILE A 325 6.81 -28.12 -1.91
N HIS A 326 6.19 -28.80 -2.87
CA HIS A 326 6.78 -30.00 -3.49
C HIS A 326 8.11 -29.69 -4.19
N HIS A 327 8.19 -28.55 -4.89
CA HIS A 327 9.41 -28.17 -5.59
C HIS A 327 10.54 -27.80 -4.61
N ALA A 328 10.22 -27.08 -3.52
CA ALA A 328 11.16 -26.76 -2.46
C ALA A 328 11.80 -28.01 -1.84
N VAL A 329 10.98 -29.03 -1.55
CA VAL A 329 11.46 -30.32 -1.03
C VAL A 329 12.37 -31.03 -2.04
N LYS A 330 12.01 -31.02 -3.33
CA LYS A 330 12.86 -31.58 -4.38
C LYS A 330 14.22 -30.86 -4.45
N MET A 331 14.22 -29.53 -4.44
CA MET A 331 15.43 -28.70 -4.44
C MET A 331 16.28 -28.88 -3.18
N ASN A 332 15.66 -29.18 -2.03
CA ASN A 332 16.40 -29.51 -0.81
C ASN A 332 17.04 -30.90 -0.91
N ALA A 333 16.29 -31.89 -1.39
CA ALA A 333 16.77 -33.26 -1.54
C ALA A 333 17.94 -33.40 -2.54
N ASP A 334 17.99 -32.56 -3.59
CA ASP A 334 19.09 -32.54 -4.56
C ASP A 334 20.20 -31.53 -4.23
N GLY A 335 20.15 -30.90 -3.05
CA GLY A 335 21.21 -30.04 -2.53
C GLY A 335 21.22 -28.61 -3.08
N ARG A 336 20.25 -28.23 -3.94
CA ARG A 336 20.10 -26.84 -4.39
C ARG A 336 19.73 -25.90 -3.24
N ILE A 337 18.96 -26.37 -2.26
CA ILE A 337 18.67 -25.63 -1.02
C ILE A 337 19.27 -26.41 0.16
N PRO A 338 20.41 -26.00 0.73
CA PRO A 338 21.05 -26.75 1.81
C PRO A 338 20.39 -26.48 3.17
N GLY A 339 20.56 -27.43 4.10
CA GLY A 339 20.12 -27.32 5.48
C GLY A 339 18.62 -27.53 5.67
N LYS A 340 18.12 -27.17 6.87
CA LYS A 340 16.69 -27.26 7.19
C LYS A 340 15.88 -26.25 6.38
N LEU A 341 14.85 -26.72 5.68
CA LEU A 341 13.91 -25.85 4.96
C LEU A 341 13.15 -24.92 5.90
N TYR A 342 12.90 -23.70 5.45
CA TYR A 342 11.93 -22.79 6.03
C TYR A 342 10.95 -22.35 4.94
N ILE A 343 9.66 -22.67 5.11
CA ILE A 343 8.65 -22.50 4.08
C ILE A 343 7.56 -21.55 4.57
N GLN A 344 7.34 -20.46 3.84
CA GLN A 344 6.27 -19.50 4.08
C GLN A 344 5.05 -19.84 3.22
N PHE A 345 3.91 -20.07 3.85
CA PHE A 345 2.62 -20.18 3.17
C PHE A 345 2.06 -18.78 2.92
N VAL A 346 2.03 -18.33 1.68
CA VAL A 346 1.47 -17.02 1.32
C VAL A 346 0.05 -17.21 0.80
N MET A 347 -0.94 -16.69 1.53
CA MET A 347 -2.37 -16.89 1.24
C MET A 347 -3.13 -15.56 1.24
N GLY A 348 -4.11 -15.44 0.35
CA GLY A 348 -4.98 -14.25 0.23
C GLY A 348 -4.58 -13.26 -0.87
N VAL A 349 -3.49 -13.52 -1.62
CA VAL A 349 -3.19 -12.73 -2.81
C VAL A 349 -4.28 -12.97 -3.87
N LYS A 350 -4.90 -11.90 -4.37
CA LYS A 350 -5.91 -12.01 -5.44
C LYS A 350 -5.34 -12.76 -6.66
N ASN A 351 -6.11 -13.74 -7.15
CA ASN A 351 -5.76 -14.67 -8.23
C ASN A 351 -4.72 -15.76 -7.88
N ALA A 352 -4.23 -15.84 -6.64
CA ALA A 352 -3.41 -16.95 -6.13
C ALA A 352 -4.20 -17.81 -5.12
N MET A 353 -3.51 -18.51 -4.21
CA MET A 353 -4.16 -19.30 -3.15
C MET A 353 -4.96 -18.38 -2.20
N PRO A 354 -6.30 -18.53 -2.09
CA PRO A 354 -7.09 -17.80 -1.11
C PRO A 354 -6.78 -18.25 0.31
N VAL A 355 -7.25 -17.49 1.29
CA VAL A 355 -7.22 -17.93 2.69
C VAL A 355 -8.30 -18.99 2.91
N ASP A 356 -7.86 -20.24 3.00
CA ASP A 356 -8.70 -21.42 3.15
C ASP A 356 -8.11 -22.34 4.24
N ARG A 357 -8.94 -22.73 5.21
CA ARG A 357 -8.47 -23.49 6.37
C ARG A 357 -8.06 -24.91 6.01
N ASP A 358 -8.82 -25.58 5.13
CA ASP A 358 -8.55 -26.97 4.75
C ASP A 358 -7.24 -27.04 3.94
N VAL A 359 -7.00 -26.06 3.07
CA VAL A 359 -5.73 -25.96 2.34
C VAL A 359 -4.56 -25.65 3.28
N PHE A 360 -4.73 -24.72 4.23
CA PHE A 360 -3.70 -24.43 5.24
C PHE A 360 -3.31 -25.68 6.03
N ASP A 361 -4.29 -26.42 6.56
CA ASP A 361 -4.03 -27.66 7.30
C ASP A 361 -3.40 -28.74 6.40
N TYR A 362 -3.77 -28.77 5.11
CA TYR A 362 -3.17 -29.65 4.11
C TYR A 362 -1.71 -29.26 3.78
N TYR A 363 -1.36 -27.97 3.76
CA TYR A 363 0.01 -27.49 3.61
C TYR A 363 0.87 -27.93 4.79
N VAL A 364 0.39 -27.72 6.04
CA VAL A 364 1.07 -28.19 7.26
C VAL A 364 1.29 -29.71 7.20
N LYS A 365 0.25 -30.49 6.85
CA LYS A 365 0.35 -31.94 6.67
C LYS A 365 1.37 -32.33 5.60
N THR A 366 1.41 -31.58 4.50
CA THR A 366 2.33 -31.84 3.38
C THR A 366 3.77 -31.56 3.76
N VAL A 367 4.05 -30.45 4.44
CA VAL A 367 5.39 -30.15 4.97
C VAL A 367 5.83 -31.23 5.96
N LYS A 368 5.01 -31.58 6.96
CA LYS A 368 5.32 -32.65 7.93
C LYS A 368 5.62 -34.00 7.27
N ARG A 369 4.91 -34.33 6.19
CA ARG A 369 5.08 -35.60 5.46
C ARG A 369 6.34 -35.61 4.58
N LEU A 370 6.65 -34.48 3.93
CA LEU A 370 7.70 -34.41 2.91
C LEU A 370 9.05 -33.93 3.44
N ALA A 371 9.04 -33.06 4.44
CA ALA A 371 10.21 -32.48 5.09
C ALA A 371 9.93 -32.32 6.59
N PRO A 372 9.95 -33.43 7.37
CA PRO A 372 9.52 -33.42 8.78
C PRO A 372 10.36 -32.49 9.68
N ASP A 373 11.62 -32.24 9.31
CA ASP A 373 12.50 -31.34 10.06
C ASP A 373 12.31 -29.86 9.68
N ALA A 374 11.59 -29.56 8.59
CA ALA A 374 11.40 -28.20 8.10
C ALA A 374 10.60 -27.34 9.09
N GLN A 375 10.98 -26.07 9.16
CA GLN A 375 10.17 -25.04 9.79
C GLN A 375 9.20 -24.43 8.77
N TRP A 376 8.11 -23.84 9.23
CA TRP A 376 7.19 -23.12 8.37
C TRP A 376 6.57 -21.92 9.07
N CYS A 377 6.27 -20.89 8.28
CA CYS A 377 5.47 -19.73 8.67
C CYS A 377 4.29 -19.55 7.74
N ALA A 378 3.37 -18.64 8.08
CA ALA A 378 2.32 -18.22 7.17
C ALA A 378 2.12 -16.70 7.17
N ALA A 379 1.79 -16.18 5.99
CA ALA A 379 1.52 -14.78 5.71
C ALA A 379 0.14 -14.65 5.06
N GLY A 380 -0.77 -13.95 5.74
CA GLY A 380 -2.09 -13.63 5.21
C GLY A 380 -2.11 -12.22 4.62
N ILE A 381 -2.70 -12.06 3.44
CA ILE A 381 -2.77 -10.76 2.77
C ILE A 381 -4.06 -10.01 3.12
N GLY A 382 -3.93 -8.71 3.39
CA GLY A 382 -5.03 -7.82 3.70
C GLY A 382 -5.76 -8.20 4.98
N LYS A 383 -7.09 -8.24 4.92
CA LYS A 383 -7.95 -8.55 6.07
C LYS A 383 -7.65 -9.90 6.73
N ASP A 384 -7.05 -10.83 5.98
CA ASP A 384 -6.82 -12.20 6.44
C ASP A 384 -5.45 -12.39 7.12
N GLN A 385 -4.64 -11.32 7.25
CA GLN A 385 -3.36 -11.36 8.00
C GLN A 385 -3.55 -11.94 9.40
N ILE A 386 -4.49 -11.38 10.18
CA ILE A 386 -4.73 -11.83 11.55
C ILE A 386 -5.26 -13.27 11.61
N THR A 387 -6.04 -13.69 10.62
CA THR A 387 -6.56 -15.06 10.50
C THR A 387 -5.42 -16.06 10.31
N LEU A 388 -4.49 -15.76 9.39
CA LEU A 388 -3.32 -16.63 9.18
C LEU A 388 -2.37 -16.61 10.36
N ASN A 389 -2.20 -15.47 11.04
CA ASN A 389 -1.40 -15.42 12.26
C ASN A 389 -2.00 -16.31 13.35
N ASP A 390 -3.30 -16.25 13.59
CA ASP A 390 -4.01 -17.10 14.56
C ASP A 390 -3.83 -18.59 14.23
N TRP A 391 -3.98 -18.98 12.95
CA TRP A 391 -3.79 -20.36 12.52
C TRP A 391 -2.35 -20.84 12.62
N ALA A 392 -1.38 -20.01 12.22
CA ALA A 392 0.04 -20.35 12.30
C ALA A 392 0.50 -20.50 13.75
N VAL A 393 0.14 -19.55 14.62
CA VAL A 393 0.48 -19.61 16.04
C VAL A 393 -0.19 -20.80 16.72
N SER A 394 -1.48 -21.04 16.49
CA SER A 394 -2.18 -22.17 17.11
C SER A 394 -1.72 -23.55 16.61
N ALA A 395 -1.29 -23.66 15.35
CA ALA A 395 -0.84 -24.94 14.76
C ALA A 395 0.66 -25.24 14.95
N GLY A 396 1.38 -24.39 15.70
CA GLY A 396 2.79 -24.61 16.03
C GLY A 396 3.80 -24.09 14.99
N GLY A 397 3.36 -23.31 14.01
CA GLY A 397 4.24 -22.64 13.05
C GLY A 397 4.72 -21.28 13.53
N HIS A 398 5.32 -20.50 12.63
CA HIS A 398 5.72 -19.10 12.86
C HIS A 398 4.79 -18.14 12.09
N ALA A 399 4.76 -16.86 12.45
CA ALA A 399 3.84 -15.89 11.87
C ALA A 399 4.56 -14.72 11.22
N ARG A 400 4.05 -14.23 10.08
CA ARG A 400 4.48 -13.00 9.42
C ARG A 400 3.38 -11.94 9.48
N THR A 401 3.76 -10.70 9.75
CA THR A 401 2.88 -9.54 9.76
C THR A 401 3.65 -8.30 9.30
N GLY A 402 2.94 -7.21 9.02
CA GLY A 402 3.54 -5.96 8.56
C GLY A 402 2.72 -5.26 7.47
N LEU A 403 3.10 -4.01 7.22
CA LEU A 403 2.42 -3.10 6.31
C LEU A 403 2.55 -3.50 4.83
N GLU A 404 3.53 -4.34 4.49
CA GLU A 404 3.63 -4.96 3.16
C GLU A 404 2.38 -5.81 2.84
N ASP A 405 1.94 -6.59 3.82
CA ASP A 405 0.88 -7.58 3.63
C ASP A 405 -0.50 -6.99 3.95
N ASN A 406 -0.57 -6.06 4.92
CA ASN A 406 -1.82 -5.43 5.36
C ASN A 406 -1.57 -4.08 6.03
N VAL A 407 -2.32 -3.07 5.60
CA VAL A 407 -2.18 -1.69 6.11
C VAL A 407 -3.22 -1.31 7.17
N ARG A 408 -4.02 -2.24 7.69
CA ARG A 408 -5.15 -1.95 8.60
C ARG A 408 -5.17 -2.83 9.86
N LEU A 409 -5.71 -2.32 10.96
CA LEU A 409 -5.99 -3.12 12.17
C LEU A 409 -7.33 -3.86 12.06
N ASP A 410 -8.32 -3.20 11.47
CA ASP A 410 -9.65 -3.74 11.24
C ASP A 410 -10.17 -3.29 9.86
N ARG A 411 -11.47 -3.36 9.63
CA ARG A 411 -12.05 -2.99 8.34
C ARG A 411 -11.83 -1.51 7.99
N GLU A 412 -11.83 -0.63 8.97
CA GLU A 412 -11.86 0.82 8.80
C GLU A 412 -10.58 1.50 9.30
N THR A 413 -9.95 0.98 10.36
CA THR A 413 -8.79 1.60 11.03
C THR A 413 -7.47 1.25 10.35
N LEU A 414 -6.70 2.26 9.92
CA LEU A 414 -5.32 2.09 9.45
C LEU A 414 -4.39 1.66 10.58
N ALA A 415 -3.43 0.79 10.28
CA ALA A 415 -2.39 0.42 11.23
C ALA A 415 -1.40 1.58 11.42
N PRO A 416 -1.15 2.06 12.64
CA PRO A 416 -0.31 3.23 12.86
C PRO A 416 1.19 2.96 12.67
N SER A 417 1.62 1.70 12.70
CA SER A 417 3.01 1.28 12.47
C SER A 417 3.10 -0.23 12.20
N ASN A 418 4.27 -0.71 11.75
CA ASN A 418 4.57 -2.14 11.73
C ASN A 418 4.55 -2.75 13.13
N ALA A 419 5.06 -2.03 14.14
CA ALA A 419 5.06 -2.48 15.54
C ALA A 419 3.63 -2.77 16.05
N ALA A 420 2.65 -1.92 15.71
CA ALA A 420 1.25 -2.17 16.06
C ALA A 420 0.69 -3.48 15.46
N LEU A 421 1.18 -3.90 14.29
CA LEU A 421 0.83 -5.19 13.69
C LEU A 421 1.57 -6.36 14.34
N VAL A 422 2.84 -6.16 14.73
CA VAL A 422 3.63 -7.15 15.51
C VAL A 422 2.97 -7.42 16.85
N LYS A 423 2.55 -6.38 17.56
CA LYS A 423 1.84 -6.49 18.84
C LYS A 423 0.65 -7.44 18.79
N ARG A 424 -0.15 -7.40 17.72
CA ARG A 424 -1.30 -8.30 17.55
C ARG A 424 -0.88 -9.77 17.46
N VAL A 425 0.28 -10.04 16.87
CA VAL A 425 0.84 -11.41 16.81
C VAL A 425 1.39 -11.81 18.18
N VAL A 426 2.03 -10.90 18.91
CA VAL A 426 2.46 -11.13 20.30
C VAL A 426 1.28 -11.48 21.19
N GLU A 427 0.16 -10.77 21.08
CA GLU A 427 -1.08 -11.07 21.81
C GLU A 427 -1.66 -12.45 21.44
N LEU A 428 -1.50 -12.90 20.19
CA LEU A 428 -1.86 -14.27 19.79
C LEU A 428 -0.91 -15.31 20.39
N CYS A 429 0.39 -15.02 20.43
CA CYS A 429 1.38 -15.86 21.09
C CYS A 429 1.04 -16.05 22.58
N ASP A 430 0.69 -14.97 23.28
CA ASP A 430 0.23 -15.00 24.67
C ASP A 430 -1.06 -15.83 24.83
N LYS A 431 -2.05 -15.60 23.96
CA LYS A 431 -3.32 -16.35 23.94
C LYS A 431 -3.13 -17.87 23.85
N TYR A 432 -2.11 -18.32 23.09
CA TYR A 432 -1.82 -19.74 22.89
C TYR A 432 -0.67 -20.25 23.77
N GLU A 433 -0.22 -19.47 24.75
CA GLU A 433 0.87 -19.82 25.67
C GLU A 433 2.17 -20.22 24.93
N ARG A 434 2.42 -19.59 23.78
CA ARG A 434 3.63 -19.77 22.99
C ARG A 434 4.53 -18.56 23.16
N PRO A 435 5.70 -18.67 23.80
CA PRO A 435 6.57 -17.52 23.98
C PRO A 435 7.04 -16.98 22.63
N VAL A 436 7.10 -15.65 22.50
CA VAL A 436 7.72 -14.98 21.35
C VAL A 436 9.21 -15.32 21.34
N ALA A 437 9.69 -15.86 20.23
CA ALA A 437 11.10 -16.25 20.11
C ALA A 437 12.00 -15.02 20.15
N THR A 438 13.02 -15.03 21.02
CA THR A 438 14.08 -14.02 20.95
C THR A 438 14.84 -14.17 19.63
N TRP A 439 15.56 -13.13 19.20
CA TRP A 439 16.35 -13.22 17.98
C TRP A 439 17.42 -14.33 18.04
N GLN A 440 17.95 -14.64 19.23
CA GLN A 440 18.87 -15.78 19.42
C GLN A 440 18.16 -17.11 19.15
N GLN A 441 16.97 -17.31 19.72
CA GLN A 441 16.18 -18.52 19.50
C GLN A 441 15.74 -18.65 18.05
N ALA A 442 15.34 -17.54 17.41
CA ALA A 442 14.99 -17.53 16.00
C ALA A 442 16.17 -17.96 15.12
N ARG A 443 17.39 -17.45 15.40
CA ARG A 443 18.62 -17.87 14.70
C ARG A 443 18.91 -19.36 14.91
N GLU A 444 18.76 -19.88 16.12
CA GLU A 444 18.94 -21.31 16.41
C GLU A 444 17.92 -22.19 15.68
N ILE A 445 16.63 -21.85 15.78
CA ILE A 445 15.51 -22.56 15.12
C ILE A 445 15.76 -22.66 13.60
N LEU A 446 16.27 -21.58 13.02
CA LEU A 446 16.52 -21.45 11.59
C LEU A 446 17.92 -21.87 11.16
N GLU A 447 18.79 -22.37 12.06
CA GLU A 447 20.16 -22.79 11.73
C GLU A 447 20.98 -21.67 11.06
N LEU A 448 20.78 -20.43 11.53
CA LEU A 448 21.51 -19.27 11.05
C LEU A 448 22.87 -19.15 11.74
N ARG A 449 23.78 -18.44 11.08
CA ARG A 449 25.08 -18.08 11.65
C ARG A 449 24.86 -17.23 12.91
N SER A 450 25.74 -17.40 13.89
CA SER A 450 25.82 -16.50 15.05
C SER A 450 26.03 -15.06 14.55
N ALA A 451 25.25 -14.13 15.12
CA ALA A 451 25.26 -12.71 14.79
C ALA A 451 26.64 -12.07 15.02
#